data_AF-A0A7G9Y754-F1
#
_entry.id   AF-A0A7G9Y754-F1
#
_cell.length_a   1.000
_cell.length_b   1.000
_cell.length_c   1.000
_cell.angle_alpha   90.00
_cell.angle_beta   90.00
_cell.angle_gamma   90.00
#
_symmetry.space_group_name_H-M   'P 1'
#
loop_
_entity.id
_entity.type
_entity.pdbx_description
1 polymer ?
#
loop_
_entity_poly.entity_id
_entity_poly.type
_entity_poly.pdbx_seq_one_letter_code
_entity_poly.pdbx_strand_id
1 'polypeptide(L)'
;MDNDAIRKIKPYLEKKIVKGYAYYQLVRKARIDGKVERVLSKRLGTAAAIERVYDERDNLITNLNIKSFEYGRTAALINIPEELNFVDTVNKHITKNEVDDLAVGAYLRLIILGRSCGPLSKNKTVDWFSRTWIR
;
A
#
# COMPACT_ATOMS: atom_id res chain seq x y z
N MET A 1 0.52 27.92 -20.45
CA MET A 1 1.57 27.37 -19.57
C MET A 1 1.01 26.13 -18.89
N ASP A 2 1.73 25.01 -18.90
CA ASP A 2 1.25 23.76 -18.28
C ASP A 2 1.34 23.79 -16.73
N ASN A 3 0.53 22.98 -16.06
CA ASN A 3 0.45 22.88 -14.60
C ASN A 3 1.79 22.48 -13.96
N ASP A 4 2.56 21.60 -14.61
CA ASP A 4 3.87 21.21 -14.08
C ASP A 4 4.91 22.34 -14.22
N ALA A 5 4.82 23.15 -15.27
CA ALA A 5 5.64 24.34 -15.41
C ALA A 5 5.30 25.39 -14.33
N ILE A 6 4.02 25.59 -14.01
CA ILE A 6 3.57 26.50 -12.95
C ILE A 6 4.12 26.05 -11.58
N ARG A 7 4.16 24.75 -11.30
CA ARG A 7 4.66 24.18 -10.04
C ARG A 7 6.17 24.34 -9.83
N LYS A 8 6.95 24.64 -10.88
CA LYS A 8 8.39 24.91 -10.77
C LYS A 8 8.71 26.36 -10.37
N ILE A 9 7.77 27.30 -10.53
CA ILE A 9 7.98 28.73 -10.23
C ILE A 9 7.98 28.98 -8.73
N LYS A 10 9.04 29.54 -8.14
CA LYS A 10 9.16 29.77 -6.69
C LYS A 10 7.85 30.37 -6.09
N PRO A 11 7.19 29.66 -5.16
CA PRO A 11 5.99 30.18 -4.52
C PRO A 11 6.33 31.17 -3.40
N TYR A 12 5.35 31.99 -3.04
CA TYR A 12 5.41 32.84 -1.84
C TYR A 12 4.05 32.86 -1.15
N LEU A 13 4.06 33.24 0.13
CA LEU A 13 2.85 33.39 0.93
C LEU A 13 2.37 34.83 0.89
N GLU A 14 1.07 35.00 0.65
CA GLU A 14 0.40 36.29 0.70
C GLU A 14 -0.63 36.29 1.83
N LYS A 15 -0.49 37.23 2.77
CA LYS A 15 -1.46 37.46 3.83
C LYS A 15 -2.57 38.38 3.30
N LYS A 16 -3.81 37.96 3.45
CA LYS A 16 -5.02 38.71 3.10
C LYS A 16 -5.90 38.86 4.33
N ILE A 17 -6.24 40.09 4.68
CA ILE A 17 -7.17 40.37 5.78
C ILE A 17 -8.59 40.43 5.21
N VAL A 18 -9.49 39.61 5.75
CA VAL A 18 -10.91 39.59 5.35
C VAL A 18 -11.75 39.58 6.62
N LYS A 19 -12.57 40.63 6.81
CA LYS A 19 -13.45 40.80 7.99
C LYS A 19 -12.69 40.65 9.32
N GLY A 20 -11.48 41.22 9.42
CA GLY A 20 -10.63 41.15 10.62
C GLY A 20 -9.79 39.87 10.76
N TYR A 21 -10.05 38.84 9.95
CA TYR A 21 -9.30 37.58 10.00
C TYR A 21 -8.16 37.55 8.97
N ALA A 22 -7.00 37.03 9.40
CA ALA A 22 -5.86 36.80 8.52
C ALA A 22 -6.00 35.45 7.79
N TYR A 23 -6.02 35.51 6.47
CA TYR A 23 -5.97 34.36 5.58
C TYR A 23 -4.68 34.34 4.79
N TYR A 24 -4.19 33.15 4.50
CA TYR A 24 -2.98 32.93 3.72
C TYR A 24 -3.31 32.32 2.38
N GLN A 25 -2.59 32.77 1.35
CA GLN A 25 -2.65 32.23 0.00
C GLN A 25 -1.25 31.87 -0.47
N LEU A 26 -1.12 30.72 -1.10
CA LEU A 26 0.08 30.34 -1.84
C LEU A 26 -0.03 30.90 -3.26
N VAL A 27 0.90 31.76 -3.61
CA VAL A 27 0.88 32.48 -4.88
C VAL A 27 2.14 32.17 -5.68
N ARG A 28 1.98 32.08 -7.01
CA ARG A 28 3.10 32.04 -7.97
C ARG A 28 2.86 33.10 -9.03
N LYS A 29 3.93 33.77 -9.44
CA LYS A 29 3.91 34.82 -10.48
C LYS A 29 4.89 34.47 -11.59
N ALA A 30 4.47 34.65 -12.84
CA ALA A 30 5.30 34.48 -14.02
C ALA A 30 5.23 35.74 -14.89
N ARG A 31 6.16 35.91 -15.83
CA ARG A 31 5.97 36.88 -16.91
C ARG A 31 5.33 36.18 -18.10
N ILE A 32 4.21 36.72 -18.57
CA ILE A 32 3.49 36.27 -19.77
C ILE A 32 3.37 37.50 -20.66
N ASP A 33 3.85 37.40 -21.90
CA ASP A 33 3.84 38.49 -22.88
C ASP A 33 4.38 39.83 -22.34
N GLY A 34 5.49 39.74 -21.60
CA GLY A 34 6.18 40.90 -21.00
C GLY A 34 5.57 41.43 -19.70
N LYS A 35 4.38 40.97 -19.29
CA LYS A 35 3.68 41.43 -18.07
C LYS A 35 3.80 40.40 -16.94
N VAL A 36 3.96 40.87 -15.70
CA VAL A 36 3.97 39.99 -14.53
C VAL A 36 2.55 39.61 -14.18
N GLU A 37 2.22 38.32 -14.29
CA GLU A 37 0.88 37.79 -14.04
C GLU A 37 0.90 36.77 -12.90
N ARG A 38 -0.23 36.70 -12.18
CA ARG A 38 -0.46 35.71 -11.13
C ARG A 38 -0.95 34.41 -11.76
N VAL A 39 -0.04 33.46 -11.95
CA VAL A 39 -0.33 32.16 -12.59
C VAL A 39 -0.93 31.12 -11.65
N LEU A 40 -0.79 31.29 -10.33
CA LEU A 40 -1.43 30.43 -9.33
C LEU A 40 -1.85 31.24 -8.12
N SER A 41 -3.06 31.00 -7.61
CA SER A 41 -3.51 31.45 -6.30
C SER A 41 -4.27 30.31 -5.63
N LYS A 42 -3.66 29.71 -4.61
CA LYS A 42 -4.28 28.63 -3.82
C LYS A 42 -4.53 29.15 -2.40
N ARG A 43 -5.79 29.13 -1.97
CA ARG A 43 -6.17 29.52 -0.61
C ARG A 43 -5.73 28.43 0.36
N LEU A 44 -4.91 28.79 1.35
CA LEU A 44 -4.45 27.86 2.40
C LEU A 44 -5.37 27.91 3.63
N GLY A 45 -6.03 29.05 3.87
CA GLY A 45 -6.90 29.23 5.02
C GLY A 45 -6.28 30.14 6.08
N THR A 46 -6.73 30.02 7.32
CA THR A 46 -6.17 30.73 8.47
C THR A 46 -4.93 30.01 8.98
N ALA A 47 -4.16 30.63 9.89
CA ALA A 47 -3.02 29.97 10.53
C ALA A 47 -3.44 28.66 11.24
N ALA A 48 -4.55 28.69 12.00
CA ALA A 48 -5.09 27.52 12.67
C ALA A 48 -5.52 26.39 11.70
N ALA A 49 -6.04 26.74 10.52
CA ALA A 49 -6.39 25.73 9.52
C ALA A 49 -5.15 25.07 8.92
N ILE A 50 -4.06 25.82 8.75
CA ILE A 50 -2.78 25.28 8.28
C ILE A 50 -2.18 24.36 9.35
N GLU A 51 -2.12 24.81 10.60
CA GLU A 51 -1.66 24.02 11.75
C GLU A 51 -2.38 22.67 11.84
N ARG A 52 -3.72 22.68 11.83
CA ARG A 52 -4.53 21.46 11.88
C ARG A 52 -4.17 20.46 10.77
N VAL A 53 -3.92 20.94 9.54
CA VAL A 53 -3.55 20.05 8.42
C VAL A 53 -2.19 19.39 8.66
N TYR A 54 -1.23 20.11 9.25
CA TYR A 54 0.07 19.53 9.58
C TYR A 54 -0.02 18.57 10.77
N ASP A 55 -0.80 18.90 11.80
CA ASP A 55 -1.05 18.00 12.93
C ASP A 55 -1.73 16.71 12.48
N GLU A 56 -2.79 16.80 11.67
CA GLU A 56 -3.48 15.63 11.11
C GLU A 56 -2.52 14.81 10.24
N ARG A 57 -1.73 15.47 9.37
CA ARG A 57 -0.74 14.81 8.52
C ARG A 57 0.29 14.05 9.33
N ASP A 58 0.87 14.67 10.36
CA ASP A 58 1.91 14.04 11.17
C ASP A 58 1.33 12.87 11.98
N ASN A 59 0.08 12.98 12.44
CA ASN A 59 -0.63 11.88 13.08
C ASN A 59 -1.03 10.74 12.11
N LEU A 60 -1.37 11.05 10.86
CA LEU A 60 -1.77 10.08 9.82
C LEU A 60 -0.57 9.36 9.18
N ILE A 61 0.48 10.09 8.80
CA ILE A 61 1.63 9.54 8.07
C ILE A 61 2.48 8.65 8.98
N THR A 62 2.53 8.93 10.28
CA THR A 62 3.33 8.12 11.22
C THR A 62 2.83 6.67 11.33
N ASN A 63 1.57 6.38 10.97
CA ASN A 63 0.94 5.08 11.21
C ASN A 63 0.48 4.33 9.95
N LEU A 64 0.68 4.87 8.74
CA LEU A 64 0.18 4.24 7.52
C LEU A 64 1.19 3.24 6.94
N ASN A 65 1.09 1.96 7.33
CA ASN A 65 1.86 0.87 6.74
C ASN A 65 1.04 0.16 5.64
N ILE A 66 1.28 0.51 4.38
CA ILE A 66 0.64 -0.16 3.23
C ILE A 66 1.54 -1.29 2.75
N LYS A 67 0.99 -2.51 2.65
CA LYS A 67 1.65 -3.67 2.05
C LYS A 67 0.77 -4.28 0.97
N SER A 68 1.38 -4.68 -0.14
CA SER A 68 0.73 -5.45 -1.20
C SER A 68 1.16 -6.91 -1.14
N PHE A 69 0.23 -7.82 -1.41
CA PHE A 69 0.47 -9.27 -1.44
C PHE A 69 -0.09 -9.88 -2.72
N GLU A 70 0.55 -10.94 -3.21
CA GLU A 70 0.03 -11.74 -4.32
C GLU A 70 -1.15 -12.61 -3.83
N TYR A 71 -2.36 -12.34 -4.33
CA TYR A 71 -3.60 -13.01 -3.89
C TYR A 71 -4.04 -14.15 -4.82
N GLY A 72 -4.14 -13.90 -6.14
CA GLY A 72 -4.83 -14.81 -7.05
C GLY A 72 -4.21 -16.20 -7.11
N ARG A 73 -2.88 -16.28 -7.22
CA ARG A 73 -2.15 -17.54 -7.27
C ARG A 73 -2.28 -18.36 -5.99
N THR A 74 -2.07 -17.71 -4.85
CA THR A 74 -2.08 -18.34 -3.54
C THR A 74 -3.49 -18.80 -3.17
N ALA A 75 -4.52 -18.00 -3.48
CA ALA A 75 -5.92 -18.39 -3.33
C ALA A 75 -6.29 -19.61 -4.20
N ALA A 76 -5.86 -19.63 -5.47
CA ALA A 76 -6.13 -20.78 -6.36
C ALA A 76 -5.50 -22.08 -5.83
N LEU A 77 -4.26 -22.03 -5.36
CA LEU A 77 -3.55 -23.19 -4.81
C LEU A 77 -4.03 -23.62 -3.44
N ILE A 78 -4.80 -22.78 -2.75
CA ILE A 78 -5.56 -23.16 -1.56
C ILE A 78 -6.87 -23.85 -1.98
N ASN A 79 -7.66 -23.25 -2.87
CA ASN A 79 -9.00 -23.76 -3.16
C ASN A 79 -9.01 -25.04 -4.00
N ILE A 80 -8.16 -25.13 -5.04
CA ILE A 80 -8.17 -26.28 -5.96
C ILE A 80 -7.94 -27.62 -5.22
N PRO A 81 -6.96 -27.76 -4.30
CA PRO A 81 -6.81 -29.00 -3.54
C PRO A 81 -8.02 -29.38 -2.68
N GLU A 82 -8.82 -28.43 -2.23
CA GLU A 82 -10.05 -28.70 -1.47
C GLU A 82 -11.14 -29.24 -2.39
N GLU A 83 -11.34 -28.60 -3.56
CA GLU A 83 -12.28 -29.07 -4.60
C GLU A 83 -11.93 -30.48 -5.09
N LEU A 84 -10.64 -30.81 -5.17
CA LEU A 84 -10.16 -32.12 -5.61
C LEU A 84 -10.16 -33.19 -4.51
N ASN A 85 -10.58 -32.84 -3.29
CA ASN A 85 -10.40 -33.65 -2.09
C ASN A 85 -8.99 -34.25 -1.97
N PHE A 86 -7.98 -33.40 -2.22
CA PHE A 86 -6.59 -33.82 -2.38
C PHE A 86 -6.02 -34.47 -1.12
N VAL A 87 -6.28 -33.88 0.05
CA VAL A 87 -5.71 -34.35 1.32
C VAL A 87 -6.20 -35.76 1.65
N ASP A 88 -7.50 -35.99 1.58
CA ASP A 88 -8.10 -37.29 1.84
C ASP A 88 -7.64 -38.33 0.82
N THR A 89 -7.56 -37.93 -0.45
CA THR A 89 -7.10 -38.81 -1.53
C THR A 89 -5.67 -39.26 -1.28
N VAL A 90 -4.76 -38.35 -0.94
CA VAL A 90 -3.37 -38.69 -0.60
C VAL A 90 -3.32 -39.58 0.64
N ASN A 91 -4.01 -39.20 1.72
CA ASN A 91 -4.02 -39.94 2.97
C ASN A 91 -4.59 -41.36 2.83
N LYS A 92 -5.53 -41.58 1.89
CA LYS A 92 -6.07 -42.92 1.60
C LYS A 92 -5.06 -43.88 0.98
N HIS A 93 -4.04 -43.35 0.28
CA HIS A 93 -3.09 -44.15 -0.50
C HIS A 93 -1.71 -44.31 0.16
N ILE A 94 -1.55 -43.84 1.38
CA ILE A 94 -0.30 -43.94 2.14
C ILE A 94 -0.53 -44.75 3.43
N THR A 95 0.54 -45.34 3.94
CA THR A 95 0.50 -46.12 5.19
C THR A 95 0.80 -45.26 6.42
N LYS A 96 1.60 -44.20 6.25
CA LYS A 96 1.89 -43.20 7.28
C LYS A 96 1.04 -41.96 7.00
N ASN A 97 -0.03 -41.77 7.78
CA ASN A 97 -1.00 -40.71 7.52
C ASN A 97 -0.63 -39.37 8.15
N GLU A 98 0.32 -39.35 9.08
CA GLU A 98 0.71 -38.14 9.81
C GLU A 98 2.24 -37.97 9.87
N VAL A 99 2.69 -36.73 9.76
CA VAL A 99 4.08 -36.28 9.95
C VAL A 99 4.03 -35.03 10.82
N ASP A 100 4.68 -35.06 11.98
CA ASP A 100 4.70 -33.96 12.95
C ASP A 100 3.27 -33.46 13.29
N ASP A 101 2.37 -34.40 13.61
CA ASP A 101 0.94 -34.17 13.92
C ASP A 101 0.11 -33.56 12.77
N LEU A 102 0.66 -33.50 11.55
CA LEU A 102 -0.03 -33.04 10.36
C LEU A 102 -0.29 -34.18 9.38
N ALA A 103 -1.51 -34.26 8.86
CA ALA A 103 -1.86 -35.14 7.75
C ALA A 103 -0.85 -35.01 6.60
N VAL A 104 -0.32 -36.12 6.08
CA VAL A 104 0.67 -36.09 4.99
C VAL A 104 0.13 -35.39 3.74
N GLY A 105 -1.15 -35.57 3.42
CA GLY A 105 -1.79 -34.82 2.33
C GLY A 105 -1.76 -33.31 2.57
N ALA A 106 -1.98 -32.86 3.80
CA ALA A 106 -1.90 -31.44 4.16
C ALA A 106 -0.45 -30.94 4.11
N TYR A 107 0.51 -31.74 4.59
CA TYR A 107 1.93 -31.43 4.48
C TYR A 107 2.39 -31.30 3.01
N LEU A 108 1.92 -32.19 2.14
CA LEU A 108 2.21 -32.15 0.71
C LEU A 108 1.58 -30.93 0.03
N ARG A 109 0.36 -30.53 0.41
CA ARG A 109 -0.28 -29.29 -0.03
C ARG A 109 0.58 -28.06 0.30
N LEU A 110 1.10 -27.97 1.53
CA LEU A 110 2.00 -26.86 1.93
C LEU A 110 3.30 -26.85 1.11
N ILE A 111 3.87 -28.02 0.83
CA ILE A 111 5.05 -28.16 -0.02
C ILE A 111 4.78 -27.68 -1.45
N ILE A 112 3.65 -28.07 -2.05
CA ILE A 112 3.25 -27.66 -3.39
C ILE A 112 3.10 -26.14 -3.44
N LEU A 113 2.43 -25.55 -2.44
CA LEU A 113 2.27 -24.10 -2.37
C LEU A 113 3.62 -23.38 -2.30
N GLY A 114 4.51 -23.79 -1.40
CA GLY A 114 5.85 -23.21 -1.28
C GLY A 114 6.69 -23.34 -2.55
N ARG A 115 6.65 -24.52 -3.19
CA ARG A 115 7.40 -24.77 -4.44
C ARG A 115 6.84 -24.04 -5.65
N SER A 116 5.54 -23.76 -5.67
CA SER A 116 4.98 -22.94 -6.72
C SER A 116 5.60 -21.53 -6.66
N CYS A 117 5.73 -20.95 -5.47
CA CYS A 117 6.19 -19.58 -5.28
C CYS A 117 7.71 -19.39 -5.46
N GLY A 118 8.47 -20.47 -5.64
CA GLY A 118 9.89 -20.45 -5.97
C GLY A 118 10.60 -21.74 -5.52
N PRO A 119 11.93 -21.86 -5.73
CA PRO A 119 12.72 -22.98 -5.25
C PRO A 119 12.93 -22.89 -3.72
N LEU A 120 11.85 -23.01 -2.95
CA LEU A 120 11.87 -22.90 -1.49
C LEU A 120 12.17 -24.27 -0.86
N SER A 121 13.07 -24.26 0.13
CA SER A 121 13.23 -25.38 1.06
C SER A 121 12.08 -25.41 2.07
N LYS A 122 11.88 -26.52 2.78
CA LYS A 122 10.82 -26.65 3.80
C LYS A 122 10.81 -25.48 4.79
N ASN A 123 11.98 -25.12 5.33
CA ASN A 123 12.09 -24.01 6.28
C ASN A 123 11.82 -22.64 5.63
N LYS A 124 12.25 -22.45 4.37
CA LYS A 124 11.97 -21.21 3.64
C LYS A 124 10.50 -21.06 3.27
N THR A 125 9.78 -22.17 3.07
CA THR A 125 8.32 -22.14 2.86
C THR A 125 7.61 -21.54 4.08
N VAL A 126 8.02 -21.89 5.30
CA VAL A 126 7.46 -21.33 6.54
C VAL A 126 7.73 -19.83 6.66
N ASP A 127 8.96 -19.38 6.38
CA ASP A 127 9.28 -17.94 6.35
C ASP A 127 8.47 -17.21 5.27
N TRP A 128 8.32 -17.82 4.08
CA TRP A 128 7.50 -17.27 3.01
C TRP A 128 6.04 -17.11 3.42
N PHE A 129 5.42 -18.11 4.06
CA PHE A 129 4.05 -18.03 4.55
C PHE A 129 3.81 -16.79 5.42
N SER A 130 4.74 -16.48 6.32
CA SER A 130 4.65 -15.32 7.22
C SER A 130 4.61 -13.96 6.50
N ARG A 131 4.97 -13.95 5.21
CA ARG A 131 5.03 -12.78 4.32
C ARG A 131 3.93 -12.77 3.27
N THR A 132 2.95 -13.67 3.36
CA THR A 132 1.80 -13.75 2.45
C THR A 132 0.53 -13.27 3.14
N TRP A 133 -0.55 -13.14 2.36
CA TRP A 133 -1.88 -12.81 2.91
C TRP A 133 -2.51 -13.96 3.71
N ILE A 134 -1.95 -15.18 3.64
CA ILE A 134 -2.47 -16.39 4.30
C ILE A 134 -2.24 -16.35 5.83
N ARG A 135 -1.43 -15.40 6.32
CA ARG A 135 -1.17 -15.21 7.75
C ARG A 135 -2.44 -14.92 8.57
#